data_AF-A0A3D4D0U6-F1
#
_entry.id   AF-A0A3D4D0U6-F1
#
_cell.length_a   1.000
_cell.length_b   1.000
_cell.length_c   1.000
_cell.angle_alpha   90.00
_cell.angle_beta   90.00
_cell.angle_gamma   90.00
#
_symmetry.space_group_name_H-M   'P 1'
#
loop_
_entity.id
_entity.type
_entity.pdbx_description
1 polymer ?
#
loop_
_entity_poly.entity_id
_entity_poly.type
_entity_poly.pdbx_seq_one_letter_code
_entity_poly.pdbx_strand_id
1 'polypeptide(L)'
;MLGWILCGFGIIHVAAMVDKGAATLVAITIATYVFVYTPLKRRSSINTLVGAIPGALPPMIGWVGGGGAMEDPRGWFLFALLFLWQLPHFVSINWLCREQYETAGFRMWSDGDESGRRSGFLAATFSLGLSGLAFFAFLMGYAGLIFGLVGGAAGLYLSWMAVKFALAGDRQSCRRFFLLTLLYLPVVLTVLALDWN
;
A
#
# COMPACT_ATOMS: atom_id res chain seq x y z
N MET A 1 -11.50 -5.69 25.90
CA MET A 1 -11.79 -7.14 25.91
C MET A 1 -12.54 -7.59 24.66
N LEU A 2 -13.63 -6.91 24.27
CA LEU A 2 -14.40 -7.24 23.06
C LEU A 2 -13.56 -7.39 21.78
N GLY A 3 -12.66 -6.43 21.49
CA GLY A 3 -11.82 -6.49 20.28
C GLY A 3 -10.92 -7.74 20.21
N TRP A 4 -10.37 -8.17 21.34
CA TRP A 4 -9.56 -9.39 21.40
C TRP A 4 -10.38 -10.66 21.15
N ILE A 5 -11.60 -10.70 21.68
CA ILE A 5 -12.54 -11.81 21.45
C ILE A 5 -12.91 -11.88 19.96
N LEU A 6 -13.23 -10.73 19.35
CA LEU A 6 -13.57 -10.66 17.92
C LEU A 6 -12.39 -11.06 17.02
N CYS A 7 -11.17 -10.63 17.35
CA CYS A 7 -9.97 -11.05 16.63
C CYS A 7 -9.75 -12.56 16.74
N GLY A 8 -9.84 -13.13 17.94
CA GLY A 8 -9.68 -14.57 18.16
C GLY A 8 -10.75 -15.38 17.44
N PHE A 9 -12.01 -14.97 17.54
CA PHE A 9 -13.12 -15.58 16.81
C PHE A 9 -12.91 -15.50 15.30
N GLY A 10 -12.49 -14.35 14.76
CA GLY A 10 -12.22 -14.17 13.34
C GLY A 10 -11.13 -15.11 12.82
N ILE A 11 -10.02 -15.27 13.55
CA ILE A 11 -8.94 -16.21 13.18
C ILE A 11 -9.47 -17.64 13.17
N ILE A 12 -10.18 -18.06 14.22
CA ILE A 12 -10.75 -19.41 14.32
C ILE A 12 -11.75 -19.66 13.18
N HIS A 13 -12.60 -18.68 12.89
CA HIS A 13 -13.59 -18.78 11.84
C HIS A 13 -12.94 -18.96 10.46
N VAL A 14 -11.92 -18.16 10.13
CA VAL A 14 -11.18 -18.31 8.86
C VAL A 14 -10.45 -19.66 8.81
N ALA A 15 -9.85 -20.12 9.91
CA ALA A 15 -9.16 -21.41 9.95
C ALA A 15 -10.10 -22.61 9.76
N ALA A 16 -11.34 -22.50 10.26
CA ALA A 16 -12.33 -23.57 10.18
C ALA A 16 -13.13 -23.57 8.86
N MET A 17 -13.41 -22.39 8.30
CA MET A 17 -14.33 -22.24 7.17
C MET A 17 -13.65 -21.92 5.83
N VAL A 18 -12.39 -21.46 5.84
CA VAL A 18 -11.70 -20.98 4.64
C VAL A 18 -10.40 -21.75 4.43
N ASP A 19 -9.34 -21.39 5.14
CA ASP A 19 -8.02 -22.03 5.02
C ASP A 19 -7.12 -21.71 6.22
N LYS A 20 -6.23 -22.65 6.59
CA LYS A 20 -5.32 -22.51 7.73
C LYS A 20 -4.17 -21.52 7.45
N GLY A 21 -3.66 -21.49 6.21
CA GLY A 21 -2.68 -20.52 5.75
C GLY A 21 -3.28 -19.11 5.72
N ALA A 22 -4.50 -18.95 5.21
CA ALA A 22 -5.22 -17.68 5.25
C ALA A 22 -5.41 -17.18 6.69
N ALA A 23 -5.80 -18.07 7.62
CA ALA A 23 -5.90 -17.73 9.04
C ALA A 23 -4.57 -17.31 9.67
N THR A 24 -3.46 -17.95 9.27
CA THR A 24 -2.11 -17.56 9.71
C THR A 24 -1.77 -16.14 9.26
N LEU A 25 -2.08 -15.78 8.00
CA LEU A 25 -1.88 -14.44 7.48
C LEU A 25 -2.76 -13.39 8.17
N VAL A 26 -4.01 -13.74 8.54
CA VAL A 26 -4.88 -12.88 9.37
C VAL A 26 -4.27 -12.65 10.75
N ALA A 27 -3.75 -13.70 11.39
CA ALA A 27 -3.09 -13.58 12.69
C ALA A 27 -1.84 -12.68 12.60
N ILE A 28 -1.01 -12.83 11.56
CA ILE A 28 0.14 -11.96 11.29
C ILE A 28 -0.33 -10.51 11.09
N THR A 29 -1.39 -10.28 10.31
CA THR A 29 -1.96 -8.95 10.07
C THR A 29 -2.32 -8.26 11.39
N ILE A 30 -3.04 -8.95 12.27
CA ILE A 30 -3.43 -8.43 13.59
C ILE A 30 -2.19 -8.19 14.46
N ALA A 31 -1.27 -9.15 14.52
CA ALA A 31 -0.09 -9.06 15.36
C ALA A 31 0.82 -7.89 14.94
N THR A 32 1.13 -7.76 13.65
CA THR A 32 1.94 -6.66 13.12
C THR A 32 1.23 -5.31 13.31
N TYR A 33 -0.09 -5.24 13.14
CA TYR A 33 -0.82 -4.00 13.34
C TYR A 33 -0.80 -3.54 14.82
N VAL A 34 -1.16 -4.43 15.75
CA VAL A 34 -1.35 -4.08 17.15
C VAL A 34 -0.02 -3.96 17.90
N PHE A 35 0.87 -4.94 17.74
CA PHE A 35 2.09 -5.01 18.56
C PHE A 35 3.29 -4.29 17.94
N VAL A 36 3.31 -4.09 16.63
CA VAL A 36 4.45 -3.47 15.94
C VAL A 36 4.10 -2.08 15.44
N TYR A 37 3.14 -1.95 14.52
CA TYR A 37 2.81 -0.67 13.89
C TYR A 37 2.27 0.35 14.89
N THR A 38 1.28 -0.01 15.71
CA THR A 38 0.61 0.91 16.64
C THR A 38 1.58 1.63 17.59
N PRO A 39 2.49 0.95 18.32
CA PRO A 39 3.48 1.65 19.15
C PRO A 39 4.52 2.41 18.31
N LEU A 40 4.86 1.91 17.12
CA LEU A 40 5.88 2.50 16.27
C LEU A 40 5.47 3.88 15.72
N LYS A 41 4.17 4.14 15.54
CA LYS A 41 3.66 5.45 15.05
C LYS A 41 4.14 6.66 15.87
N ARG A 42 4.40 6.47 17.17
CA ARG A 42 4.92 7.53 18.07
C ARG A 42 6.44 7.51 18.23
N ARG A 43 7.12 6.49 17.70
CA ARG A 43 8.56 6.25 17.92
C ARG A 43 9.41 6.54 16.69
N SER A 44 8.94 6.21 15.49
CA SER A 44 9.74 6.34 14.26
C SER A 44 8.87 6.49 13.02
N SER A 45 9.35 7.24 12.03
CA SER A 45 8.71 7.41 10.71
C SER A 45 8.65 6.11 9.89
N ILE A 46 9.45 5.09 10.25
CA ILE A 46 9.38 3.73 9.69
C ILE A 46 8.01 3.07 9.92
N ASN A 47 7.20 3.61 10.85
CA ASN A 47 5.83 3.15 11.06
C ASN A 47 5.01 3.08 9.77
N THR A 48 5.24 3.96 8.80
CA THR A 48 4.48 3.95 7.54
C THR A 48 4.76 2.69 6.73
N LEU A 49 6.01 2.23 6.67
CA LEU A 49 6.37 0.97 5.99
C LEU A 49 5.82 -0.24 6.74
N VAL A 50 6.00 -0.27 8.07
CA VAL A 50 5.52 -1.39 8.89
C VAL A 50 4.00 -1.47 8.88
N GLY A 51 3.31 -0.32 8.88
CA GLY A 51 1.86 -0.24 8.79
C GLY A 51 1.32 -0.61 7.41
N ALA A 52 2.12 -0.45 6.35
CA ALA A 52 1.75 -0.87 5.01
C ALA A 52 1.69 -2.40 4.86
N ILE A 53 2.46 -3.16 5.65
CA ILE A 53 2.44 -4.63 5.64
C ILE A 53 1.03 -5.18 5.96
N PRO A 54 0.43 -4.92 7.14
CA PRO A 54 -0.92 -5.41 7.42
C PRO A 54 -1.98 -4.83 6.47
N GLY A 55 -1.76 -3.63 5.92
CA GLY A 55 -2.64 -3.06 4.89
C GLY A 55 -2.57 -3.79 3.55
N ALA A 56 -1.45 -4.45 3.24
CA ALA A 56 -1.20 -5.14 1.97
C ALA A 56 -1.43 -6.65 2.02
N LEU A 57 -1.55 -7.26 3.21
CA LEU A 57 -1.84 -8.69 3.37
C LEU A 57 -3.23 -9.14 2.88
N PRO A 58 -4.31 -8.32 2.84
CA PRO A 58 -5.63 -8.82 2.44
C PRO A 58 -5.71 -9.50 1.06
N PRO A 59 -5.10 -9.01 -0.03
CA PRO A 59 -5.03 -9.75 -1.29
C PRO A 59 -4.36 -11.13 -1.16
N MET A 60 -3.29 -11.25 -0.38
CA MET A 60 -2.61 -12.54 -0.15
C MET A 60 -3.48 -13.49 0.68
N ILE A 61 -4.20 -12.97 1.68
CA ILE A 61 -5.20 -13.72 2.44
C ILE A 61 -6.30 -14.23 1.49
N GLY A 62 -6.78 -13.38 0.58
CA GLY A 62 -7.77 -13.74 -0.43
C GLY A 62 -7.26 -14.78 -1.43
N TRP A 63 -6.01 -14.66 -1.88
CA TRP A 63 -5.35 -15.63 -2.76
C TRP A 63 -5.33 -17.03 -2.14
N VAL A 64 -4.84 -17.12 -0.89
CA VAL A 64 -4.76 -18.39 -0.17
C VAL A 64 -6.14 -18.92 0.18
N GLY A 65 -7.04 -18.05 0.64
CA GLY A 65 -8.41 -18.43 0.96
C GLY A 65 -9.26 -18.85 -0.25
N GLY A 66 -8.87 -18.41 -1.45
CA GLY A 66 -9.47 -18.83 -2.73
C GLY A 66 -8.91 -20.14 -3.28
N GLY A 67 -7.99 -20.80 -2.57
CA GLY A 67 -7.37 -22.07 -2.98
C GLY A 67 -5.98 -21.93 -3.62
N GLY A 68 -5.42 -20.72 -3.68
CA GLY A 68 -4.06 -20.50 -4.13
C GLY A 68 -3.01 -20.97 -3.10
N ALA A 69 -1.85 -21.44 -3.56
CA ALA A 69 -0.77 -21.80 -2.66
C ALA A 69 -0.13 -20.55 -2.04
N MET A 70 0.25 -20.61 -0.76
CA MET A 70 0.94 -19.50 -0.07
C MET A 70 2.33 -19.19 -0.64
N GLU A 71 2.95 -20.18 -1.27
CA GLU A 71 4.26 -20.06 -1.93
C GLU A 71 4.14 -19.51 -3.36
N ASP A 72 2.92 -19.38 -3.90
CA ASP A 72 2.70 -18.90 -5.25
C ASP A 72 3.11 -17.42 -5.37
N PRO A 73 4.07 -17.09 -6.27
CA PRO A 73 4.52 -15.71 -6.47
C PRO A 73 3.41 -14.74 -6.88
N ARG A 74 2.32 -15.20 -7.50
CA ARG A 74 1.20 -14.35 -7.94
C ARG A 74 0.45 -13.73 -6.77
N GLY A 75 0.26 -14.48 -5.68
CA GLY A 75 -0.31 -13.95 -4.44
C GLY A 75 0.57 -12.87 -3.82
N TRP A 76 1.89 -13.10 -3.80
CA TRP A 76 2.87 -12.12 -3.31
C TRP A 76 2.99 -10.89 -4.22
N PHE A 77 2.76 -11.03 -5.52
CA PHE A 77 2.63 -9.90 -6.43
C PHE A 77 1.43 -9.02 -6.05
N LEU A 78 0.26 -9.59 -5.74
CA LEU A 78 -0.90 -8.81 -5.28
C LEU A 78 -0.61 -8.07 -3.96
N PHE A 79 0.08 -8.73 -3.03
CA PHE A 79 0.60 -8.09 -1.82
C PHE A 79 1.52 -6.92 -2.17
N ALA A 80 2.52 -7.13 -3.03
CA ALA A 80 3.49 -6.11 -3.41
C ALA A 80 2.81 -4.91 -4.10
N LEU A 81 1.79 -5.15 -4.93
CA LEU A 81 1.02 -4.12 -5.61
C LEU A 81 0.33 -3.20 -4.60
N LEU A 82 -0.39 -3.77 -3.63
CA LEU A 82 -1.06 -2.99 -2.58
C LEU A 82 -0.08 -2.37 -1.59
N PHE A 83 1.00 -3.07 -1.25
CA PHE A 83 2.08 -2.56 -0.42
C PHE A 83 2.69 -1.31 -1.04
N LEU A 84 3.03 -1.35 -2.32
CA LEU A 84 3.74 -0.26 -2.98
C LEU A 84 2.81 0.89 -3.35
N TRP A 85 1.56 0.61 -3.73
CA TRP A 85 0.56 1.64 -4.05
C TRP A 85 0.22 2.54 -2.86
N GLN A 86 0.08 1.98 -1.66
CA GLN A 86 -0.33 2.78 -0.50
C GLN A 86 0.76 3.75 -0.02
N LEU A 87 2.04 3.50 -0.34
CA LEU A 87 3.14 4.37 0.09
C LEU A 87 3.09 5.79 -0.48
N PRO A 88 2.97 6.03 -1.81
CA PRO A 88 2.81 7.39 -2.34
C PRO A 88 1.53 8.05 -1.82
N HIS A 89 0.45 7.26 -1.66
CA HIS A 89 -0.79 7.73 -1.04
C HIS A 89 -0.56 8.22 0.40
N PHE A 90 0.08 7.40 1.24
CA PHE A 90 0.39 7.75 2.62
C PHE A 90 1.35 8.93 2.73
N VAL A 91 2.36 9.02 1.86
CA VAL A 91 3.25 10.18 1.85
C VAL A 91 2.46 11.48 1.60
N SER A 92 1.50 11.46 0.68
CA SER A 92 0.70 12.65 0.36
C SER A 92 -0.27 13.06 1.47
N ILE A 93 -1.01 12.11 2.08
CA ILE A 93 -1.90 12.44 3.21
C ILE A 93 -1.10 12.87 4.44
N ASN A 94 0.07 12.27 4.65
CA ASN A 94 0.98 12.64 5.73
C ASN A 94 1.42 14.10 5.60
N TRP A 95 1.81 14.52 4.40
CA TRP A 95 2.18 15.90 4.16
C TRP A 95 1.00 16.88 4.26
N LEU A 96 -0.17 16.51 3.73
CA LEU A 96 -1.38 17.34 3.81
C LEU A 96 -1.84 17.59 5.26
N CYS A 97 -1.73 16.55 6.10
CA CYS A 97 -2.15 16.54 7.49
C CYS A 97 -0.96 16.63 8.48
N ARG A 98 0.18 17.18 8.04
CA ARG A 98 1.44 17.18 8.82
C ARG A 98 1.27 17.81 10.20
N GLU A 99 0.61 18.96 10.27
CA GLU A 99 0.44 19.75 11.50
C GLU A 99 -0.39 18.96 12.53
N GLN A 100 -1.41 18.24 12.06
CA GLN A 100 -2.24 17.39 12.90
C GLN A 100 -1.46 16.17 13.42
N TYR A 101 -0.61 15.57 12.58
CA TYR A 101 0.22 14.44 12.98
C TYR A 101 1.29 14.83 14.00
N GLU A 102 1.96 15.96 13.78
CA GLU A 102 2.94 16.52 14.71
C GLU A 102 2.29 16.88 16.05
N THR A 103 1.12 17.54 16.03
CA THR A 103 0.35 17.87 17.25
C THR A 103 -0.08 16.61 18.02
N ALA A 104 -0.42 15.52 17.31
CA ALA A 104 -0.77 14.24 17.93
C ALA A 104 0.44 13.44 18.45
N GLY A 105 1.66 13.96 18.28
CA GLY A 105 2.91 13.31 18.69
C GLY A 105 3.28 12.10 17.83
N PHE A 106 2.81 12.02 16.58
CA PHE A 106 3.23 10.99 15.64
C PHE A 106 4.53 11.38 14.96
N ARG A 107 5.33 10.37 14.60
CA ARG A 107 6.59 10.54 13.87
C ARG A 107 6.38 10.14 12.43
N MET A 108 6.53 11.07 11.52
CA MET A 108 6.10 10.92 10.13
C MET A 108 7.19 11.32 9.14
N TRP A 109 7.08 10.88 7.88
CA TRP A 109 8.06 11.22 6.85
C TRP A 109 8.05 12.70 6.47
N SER A 110 6.92 13.37 6.63
CA SER A 110 6.75 14.79 6.37
C SER A 110 7.08 15.68 7.57
N ASP A 111 7.55 15.13 8.70
CA ASP A 111 7.92 15.92 9.89
C ASP A 111 8.93 17.01 9.51
N GLY A 112 8.55 18.27 9.69
CA GLY A 112 9.36 19.43 9.30
C GLY A 112 9.61 19.59 7.79
N ASP A 113 8.87 18.91 6.92
CA ASP A 113 8.94 19.09 5.45
C ASP A 113 7.95 20.16 4.98
N GLU A 114 8.15 21.42 5.38
CA GLU A 114 7.23 22.51 4.98
C GLU A 114 7.16 22.70 3.46
N SER A 115 8.29 22.46 2.78
CA SER A 115 8.42 22.60 1.32
C SER A 115 7.73 21.49 0.51
N GLY A 116 7.42 20.35 1.11
CA GLY A 116 6.92 19.17 0.40
C GLY A 116 7.92 18.49 -0.53
N ARG A 117 9.15 19.00 -0.64
CA ARG A 117 10.17 18.48 -1.55
C ARG A 117 10.60 17.07 -1.16
N ARG A 118 10.84 16.80 0.13
CA ARG A 118 11.25 15.46 0.59
C ARG A 118 10.12 14.46 0.38
N SER A 119 8.91 14.82 0.78
CA SER A 119 7.70 14.00 0.63
C SER A 119 7.40 13.72 -0.85
N GLY A 120 7.45 14.74 -1.70
CA GLY A 120 7.17 14.57 -3.13
C GLY A 120 8.18 13.68 -3.84
N PHE A 121 9.49 13.82 -3.57
CA PHE A 121 10.48 12.92 -4.14
C PHE A 121 10.37 11.48 -3.60
N LEU A 122 10.07 11.31 -2.31
CA LEU A 122 9.83 9.99 -1.74
C LEU A 122 8.61 9.31 -2.40
N ALA A 123 7.52 10.05 -2.57
CA ALA A 123 6.33 9.56 -3.28
C ALA A 123 6.61 9.26 -4.76
N ALA A 124 7.46 10.04 -5.41
CA ALA A 124 7.88 9.81 -6.79
C ALA A 124 8.65 8.50 -6.94
N THR A 125 9.55 8.19 -6.00
CA THR A 125 10.31 6.93 -5.96
C THR A 125 9.39 5.73 -5.80
N PHE A 126 8.43 5.77 -4.88
CA PHE A 126 7.48 4.66 -4.72
C PHE A 126 6.55 4.51 -5.94
N SER A 127 6.11 5.62 -6.53
CA SER A 127 5.29 5.60 -7.76
C SER A 127 6.07 5.04 -8.96
N LEU A 128 7.37 5.32 -9.04
CA LEU A 128 8.25 4.73 -10.05
C LEU A 128 8.42 3.22 -9.82
N GLY A 129 8.58 2.79 -8.57
CA GLY A 129 8.58 1.38 -8.20
C GLY A 129 7.27 0.69 -8.63
N LEU A 130 6.13 1.35 -8.47
CA LEU A 130 4.82 0.84 -8.86
C LEU A 130 4.73 0.64 -10.38
N SER A 131 5.28 1.57 -11.17
CA SER A 131 5.44 1.39 -12.62
C SER A 131 6.32 0.18 -12.94
N GLY A 132 7.46 0.04 -12.26
CA GLY A 132 8.36 -1.08 -12.45
C GLY A 132 7.70 -2.42 -12.12
N LEU A 133 6.90 -2.46 -11.06
CA LEU A 133 6.17 -3.64 -10.62
C LEU A 133 5.10 -4.07 -11.65
N ALA A 134 4.41 -3.13 -12.28
CA ALA A 134 3.44 -3.44 -13.34
C ALA A 134 4.13 -4.08 -14.56
N PHE A 135 5.26 -3.53 -14.99
CA PHE A 135 6.04 -4.11 -16.08
C PHE A 135 6.63 -5.48 -15.71
N PHE A 136 7.11 -5.62 -14.47
CA PHE A 136 7.58 -6.90 -13.94
C PHE A 136 6.50 -7.99 -13.96
N ALA A 137 5.25 -7.65 -13.61
CA ALA A 137 4.14 -8.60 -13.67
C ALA A 137 3.90 -9.16 -15.07
N PHE A 138 3.99 -8.31 -16.09
CA PHE A 138 3.92 -8.71 -17.49
C PHE A 138 5.09 -9.63 -17.88
N LEU A 139 6.33 -9.26 -17.53
CA LEU A 139 7.52 -10.07 -17.85
C LEU A 139 7.48 -11.46 -17.21
N MET A 140 6.95 -11.55 -15.99
CA MET A 140 6.80 -12.83 -15.28
C MET A 140 5.57 -13.63 -15.71
N GLY A 141 4.73 -13.07 -16.60
CA GLY A 141 3.51 -13.71 -17.09
C GLY A 141 2.38 -13.73 -16.06
N TYR A 142 2.47 -12.98 -14.95
CA TYR A 142 1.41 -12.91 -13.94
C TYR A 142 0.18 -12.13 -14.43
N ALA A 143 0.40 -11.17 -15.33
CA ALA A 143 -0.63 -10.38 -15.97
C ALA A 143 -0.27 -10.16 -17.45
N GLY A 144 -1.24 -9.82 -18.27
CA GLY A 144 -1.05 -9.55 -19.69
C GLY A 144 -0.33 -8.23 -19.98
N LEU A 145 -0.13 -7.99 -21.28
CA LEU A 145 0.55 -6.79 -21.78
C LEU A 145 -0.26 -5.50 -21.48
N ILE A 146 -1.59 -5.59 -21.47
CA ILE A 146 -2.45 -4.42 -21.26
C ILE A 146 -2.25 -3.91 -19.84
N PHE A 147 -2.22 -4.79 -18.84
CA PHE A 147 -1.88 -4.44 -17.47
C PHE A 147 -0.48 -3.84 -17.36
N GLY A 148 0.52 -4.47 -17.98
CA GLY A 148 1.91 -3.97 -17.97
C GLY A 148 2.02 -2.53 -18.50
N LEU A 149 1.34 -2.23 -19.61
CA LEU A 149 1.33 -0.90 -20.22
C LEU A 149 0.51 0.10 -19.42
N VAL A 150 -0.72 -0.23 -19.03
CA VAL A 150 -1.61 0.71 -18.32
C VAL A 150 -1.10 0.97 -16.90
N GLY A 151 -0.78 -0.08 -16.15
CA GLY A 151 -0.24 0.03 -14.79
C GLY A 151 1.12 0.75 -14.77
N GLY A 152 1.98 0.45 -15.76
CA GLY A 152 3.26 1.11 -15.95
C GLY A 152 3.11 2.60 -16.26
N ALA A 153 2.35 2.94 -17.31
CA ALA A 153 2.13 4.32 -17.71
C ALA A 153 1.45 5.15 -16.60
N ALA A 154 0.47 4.58 -15.91
CA ALA A 154 -0.18 5.25 -14.79
C ALA A 154 0.81 5.47 -13.61
N GLY A 155 1.73 4.54 -13.36
CA GLY A 155 2.76 4.66 -12.32
C GLY A 155 3.78 5.75 -12.65
N LEU A 156 4.22 5.83 -13.91
CA LEU A 156 5.08 6.91 -14.41
C LEU A 156 4.39 8.27 -14.30
N TYR A 157 3.11 8.33 -14.65
CA TYR A 157 2.31 9.55 -14.53
C TYR A 157 2.19 10.00 -13.07
N LEU A 158 1.94 9.08 -12.14
CA LEU A 158 1.97 9.38 -10.70
C LEU A 158 3.34 9.88 -10.25
N SER A 159 4.43 9.25 -10.70
CA SER A 159 5.78 9.67 -10.37
C SER A 159 6.06 11.09 -10.86
N TRP A 160 5.67 11.42 -12.10
CA TRP A 160 5.76 12.77 -12.64
C TRP A 160 4.94 13.79 -11.82
N MET A 161 3.71 13.43 -11.43
CA MET A 161 2.88 14.28 -10.57
C MET A 161 3.49 14.50 -9.19
N ALA A 162 4.09 13.48 -8.61
CA ALA A 162 4.79 13.57 -7.32
C ALA A 162 6.02 14.49 -7.42
N VAL A 163 6.77 14.46 -8.53
CA VAL A 163 7.86 15.42 -8.80
C VAL A 163 7.31 16.84 -8.95
N LYS A 164 6.21 17.05 -9.68
CA LYS A 164 5.57 18.37 -9.76
C LYS A 164 5.16 18.90 -8.39
N PHE A 165 4.60 18.04 -7.54
CA PHE A 165 4.32 18.39 -6.15
C PHE A 165 5.61 18.75 -5.39
N ALA A 166 6.68 17.96 -5.51
CA ALA A 166 7.96 18.22 -4.85
C ALA A 166 8.57 19.58 -5.24
N LEU A 167 8.36 20.01 -6.49
CA LEU A 167 8.88 21.27 -7.02
C LEU A 167 7.99 22.48 -6.69
N ALA A 168 6.67 22.28 -6.66
CA ALA A 168 5.71 23.36 -6.40
C ALA A 168 5.55 23.64 -4.89
N GLY A 169 5.54 22.59 -4.07
CA GLY A 169 5.50 22.69 -2.60
C GLY A 169 4.19 23.24 -2.02
N ASP A 170 3.12 23.29 -2.81
CA ASP A 170 1.83 23.83 -2.39
C ASP A 170 0.79 22.74 -2.09
N ARG A 171 -0.24 23.11 -1.31
CA ARG A 171 -1.32 22.19 -0.91
C ARG A 171 -2.18 21.73 -2.09
N GLN A 172 -2.33 22.52 -3.15
CA GLN A 172 -3.16 22.17 -4.29
C GLN A 172 -2.50 21.10 -5.16
N SER A 173 -1.20 21.20 -5.43
CA SER A 173 -0.46 20.17 -6.17
C SER A 173 -0.41 18.85 -5.41
N CYS A 174 -0.18 18.87 -4.10
CA CYS A 174 -0.23 17.67 -3.27
C CYS A 174 -1.62 17.02 -3.26
N ARG A 175 -2.69 17.82 -3.13
CA ARG A 175 -4.07 17.30 -3.15
C ARG A 175 -4.44 16.66 -4.49
N ARG A 176 -4.01 17.25 -5.61
CA ARG A 176 -4.19 16.66 -6.94
C ARG A 176 -3.48 15.31 -7.04
N PHE A 177 -2.22 15.24 -6.59
CA PHE A 177 -1.46 14.00 -6.53
C PHE A 177 -2.16 12.94 -5.66
N PHE A 178 -2.60 13.30 -4.44
CA PHE A 178 -3.35 12.42 -3.55
C PHE A 178 -4.59 11.83 -4.23
N LEU A 179 -5.42 12.65 -4.89
CA LEU A 179 -6.61 12.17 -5.59
C LEU A 179 -6.26 11.23 -6.76
N LEU A 180 -5.16 11.49 -7.46
CA LEU A 180 -4.68 10.59 -8.51
C LEU A 180 -4.22 9.24 -7.95
N THR A 181 -3.57 9.20 -6.77
CA THR A 181 -3.25 7.92 -6.12
C THR A 181 -4.51 7.13 -5.79
N LEU A 182 -5.58 7.81 -5.37
CA LEU A 182 -6.87 7.18 -5.09
C LEU A 182 -7.53 6.62 -6.36
N LEU A 183 -7.44 7.34 -7.48
CA LEU A 183 -7.96 6.91 -8.78
C LEU A 183 -7.13 5.78 -9.40
N TYR A 184 -5.82 5.77 -9.18
CA TYR A 184 -4.92 4.75 -9.72
C TYR A 184 -5.36 3.34 -9.34
N LEU A 185 -5.67 3.11 -8.07
CA LEU A 185 -5.96 1.76 -7.57
C LEU A 185 -7.16 1.08 -8.24
N PRO A 186 -8.38 1.67 -8.24
CA PRO A 186 -9.53 1.02 -8.88
C PRO A 186 -9.31 0.81 -10.38
N VAL A 187 -8.65 1.75 -11.07
CA VAL A 187 -8.34 1.60 -12.50
C VAL A 187 -7.40 0.43 -12.74
N VAL A 188 -6.28 0.38 -12.03
CA VAL A 188 -5.24 -0.64 -12.24
C VAL A 188 -5.70 -2.02 -11.77
N LEU A 189 -6.47 -2.11 -10.67
CA LEU A 189 -7.08 -3.38 -10.26
C LEU A 189 -8.15 -3.86 -11.25
N THR A 190 -8.93 -2.96 -11.85
CA THR A 190 -9.91 -3.34 -12.88
C THR A 190 -9.21 -3.91 -14.11
N VAL A 191 -8.16 -3.23 -14.58
CA VAL A 191 -7.37 -3.74 -15.71
C VAL A 191 -6.69 -5.06 -15.36
N LEU A 192 -6.13 -5.19 -14.15
CA LEU A 192 -5.52 -6.43 -13.68
C LEU A 192 -6.51 -7.59 -13.69
N ALA A 193 -7.74 -7.37 -13.22
CA ALA A 193 -8.78 -8.40 -13.20
C ALA A 193 -9.21 -8.83 -14.61
N LEU A 194 -9.20 -7.91 -15.58
CA LEU A 194 -9.56 -8.19 -16.97
C LEU A 194 -8.42 -8.83 -17.78
N ASP A 195 -7.17 -8.60 -17.36
CA ASP A 195 -5.95 -9.02 -18.05
C ASP A 195 -5.09 -9.96 -17.16
N TRP A 196 -5.76 -10.77 -16.34
CA TRP A 196 -5.15 -11.77 -15.47
C TRP A 196 -4.89 -13.07 -16.23
N ASN A 197 -3.71 -13.69 -16.04
CA ASN A 197 -3.31 -14.96 -16.67
C ASN A 197 -3.45 -16.18 -15.74
#